data_AF-A0A8S4FGV2-F1
#
_entry.id   AF-A0A8S4FGV2-F1
#
_cell.length_a   1.000
_cell.length_b   1.000
_cell.length_c   1.000
_cell.angle_alpha   90.00
_cell.angle_beta   90.00
_cell.angle_gamma   90.00
#
_symmetry.space_group_name_H-M   'P 1'
#
loop_
_entity.id
_entity.type
_entity.pdbx_description
1 polymer ?
#
loop_
_entity_poly.entity_id
_entity_poly.type
_entity_poly.pdbx_seq_one_letter_code
_entity_poly.pdbx_strand_id
1 'polypeptide(L)'
;MEPLQVDIVHFYPADNAQPHNTRKYEVVNELNPTTAVVRRGQPFSGVVRFKRPIDEENDVVQLVFVLDELYSNCGPRAACGPPGLYQWPACHERS
;
A
#
# COMPACT_ATOMS: atom_id res chain seq x y z
N MET A 1 -25.62 8.96 5.35
CA MET A 1 -24.32 9.24 4.72
C MET A 1 -23.99 8.07 3.82
N GLU A 2 -23.65 8.30 2.55
CA GLU A 2 -23.30 7.20 1.64
C GLU A 2 -21.86 6.73 1.91
N PRO A 3 -21.61 5.41 1.86
CA PRO A 3 -20.28 4.85 2.10
C PRO A 3 -19.28 5.38 1.06
N LEU A 4 -18.05 5.64 1.50
CA LEU A 4 -16.97 6.07 0.62
C LEU A 4 -16.66 4.95 -0.39
N GLN A 5 -16.88 5.21 -1.68
CA GLN A 5 -16.59 4.26 -2.75
C GLN A 5 -15.25 4.59 -3.41
N VAL A 6 -14.37 3.58 -3.49
CA VAL A 6 -13.13 3.65 -4.25
C VAL A 6 -13.46 3.64 -5.74
N ASP A 7 -12.82 4.54 -6.48
CA ASP A 7 -12.93 4.64 -7.93
C ASP A 7 -11.68 4.07 -8.60
N ILE A 8 -10.51 4.59 -8.25
CA ILE A 8 -9.23 4.17 -8.82
C ILE A 8 -8.18 4.01 -7.72
N VAL A 9 -7.38 2.95 -7.83
CA VAL A 9 -6.17 2.77 -7.04
C VAL A 9 -4.98 2.68 -7.99
N HIS A 10 -3.96 3.50 -7.78
CA HIS A 10 -2.78 3.52 -8.61
C HIS A 10 -1.50 3.55 -7.76
N PHE A 11 -0.58 2.61 -8.01
CA PHE A 11 0.64 2.41 -7.23
C PHE A 11 1.93 2.74 -7.99
N TYR A 12 1.85 3.51 -9.07
CA TYR A 12 3.00 4.01 -9.85
C TYR A 12 4.19 3.03 -9.93
N PRO A 13 4.02 1.87 -10.60
CA PRO A 13 5.03 0.82 -10.58
C PRO A 13 6.41 1.30 -11.03
N ALA A 14 6.47 2.12 -12.08
CA ALA A 14 7.71 2.67 -12.61
C ALA A 14 8.42 3.63 -11.63
N ASP A 15 7.66 4.55 -11.02
CA ASP A 15 8.20 5.56 -10.10
C ASP A 15 8.68 4.91 -8.80
N ASN A 16 7.98 3.89 -8.33
CA ASN A 16 8.39 3.11 -7.17
C ASN A 16 9.57 2.16 -7.48
N ALA A 17 9.72 1.70 -8.72
CA ALA A 17 10.78 0.74 -9.05
C ALA A 17 12.21 1.28 -8.99
N GLN A 18 12.38 2.59 -9.22
CA GLN A 18 13.69 3.24 -9.12
C GLN A 18 14.20 3.30 -7.67
N PRO A 19 13.47 3.88 -6.70
CA PRO A 19 13.92 3.91 -5.31
C PRO A 19 14.01 2.51 -4.71
N HIS A 20 13.11 1.59 -5.09
CA HIS A 20 13.13 0.22 -4.56
C HIS A 20 14.15 -0.71 -5.23
N ASN A 21 14.92 -0.27 -6.22
CA ASN A 21 15.83 -1.14 -6.99
C ASN A 21 15.13 -2.41 -7.51
N THR A 22 13.93 -2.24 -8.05
CA THR A 22 13.07 -3.30 -8.63
C THR A 22 12.79 -3.06 -10.12
N ARG A 23 13.43 -2.06 -10.74
CA ARG A 23 13.31 -1.78 -12.19
C ARG A 23 13.76 -2.95 -13.09
N LYS A 24 14.57 -3.88 -12.60
CA LYS A 24 15.03 -5.03 -13.40
C LYS A 24 13.96 -6.11 -13.62
N TYR A 25 12.84 -6.04 -12.89
CA TYR A 25 11.74 -6.98 -13.07
C TYR A 25 10.94 -6.63 -14.31
N GLU A 26 10.70 -7.61 -15.18
CA GLU A 26 9.96 -7.42 -16.43
C GLU A 26 8.54 -6.92 -16.18
N VAL A 27 7.88 -7.42 -15.12
CA VAL A 27 6.50 -7.04 -14.73
C VAL A 27 6.31 -5.54 -14.47
N VAL A 28 7.37 -4.80 -14.16
CA VAL A 28 7.30 -3.35 -13.95
C VAL A 28 7.53 -2.56 -15.24
N ASN A 29 8.16 -3.17 -16.24
CA ASN A 29 8.48 -2.53 -17.53
C ASN A 29 7.48 -2.89 -18.64
N GLU A 30 6.41 -3.61 -18.33
CA GLU A 30 5.32 -3.87 -19.27
C GLU A 30 4.65 -2.56 -19.72
N LEU A 31 4.00 -2.58 -20.88
CA LEU A 31 3.37 -1.37 -21.46
C LEU A 31 2.29 -0.77 -20.54
N ASN A 32 1.65 -1.61 -19.71
CA ASN A 32 0.65 -1.23 -18.72
C ASN A 32 0.89 -2.05 -17.43
N PRO A 33 1.85 -1.64 -16.59
CA PRO A 33 2.22 -2.43 -15.43
C PRO A 33 1.07 -2.40 -14.41
N THR A 34 0.48 -3.56 -14.15
CA THR A 34 -0.58 -3.72 -13.13
C THR A 34 -0.01 -4.01 -11.75
N THR A 35 1.24 -4.45 -11.69
CA THR A 35 1.88 -4.97 -10.48
C THR A 35 3.03 -4.08 -10.05
N ALA A 36 2.97 -3.55 -8.82
CA ALA A 36 4.05 -2.80 -8.20
C ALA A 36 4.93 -3.71 -7.35
N VAL A 37 6.24 -3.70 -7.60
CA VAL A 37 7.22 -4.46 -6.81
C VAL A 37 7.96 -3.53 -5.87
N VAL A 38 7.69 -3.64 -4.57
CA VAL A 38 8.25 -2.78 -3.52
C VAL A 38 9.11 -3.58 -2.53
N ARG A 39 10.04 -2.91 -1.86
CA ARG A 39 10.85 -3.51 -0.78
C ARG A 39 10.34 -3.08 0.59
N ARG A 40 10.25 -4.05 1.51
CA ARG A 40 9.89 -3.80 2.92
C ARG A 40 10.84 -2.78 3.56
N GLY A 41 10.33 -1.99 4.50
CA GLY A 41 11.12 -1.00 5.24
C GLY A 41 11.47 0.25 4.44
N GLN A 42 10.94 0.40 3.22
CA GLN A 42 11.12 1.59 2.40
C GLN A 42 9.74 2.15 2.01
N PRO A 43 9.54 3.48 2.08
CA PRO A 43 8.27 4.10 1.70
C PRO A 43 8.02 3.94 0.20
N PHE A 44 6.74 3.79 -0.17
CA PHE A 44 6.27 3.75 -1.56
C PHE A 44 5.13 4.75 -1.74
N SER A 45 4.94 5.23 -2.96
CA SER A 45 3.90 6.21 -3.31
C SER A 45 2.72 5.54 -3.99
N GLY A 46 1.51 5.92 -3.61
CA GLY A 46 0.28 5.47 -4.24
C GLY A 46 -0.82 6.52 -4.12
N VAL A 47 -1.75 6.51 -5.06
CA VAL A 47 -2.92 7.39 -5.07
C VAL A 47 -4.18 6.55 -5.08
N VAL A 48 -5.09 6.89 -4.17
CA VAL A 48 -6.46 6.35 -4.13
C VAL A 48 -7.41 7.49 -4.45
N ARG A 49 -8.21 7.30 -5.49
CA ARG A 49 -9.28 8.23 -5.87
C ARG A 49 -10.61 7.66 -5.43
N PHE A 50 -11.40 8.48 -4.76
CA PHE A 50 -12.76 8.14 -4.33
C PHE A 50 -13.78 8.87 -5.19
N LYS A 51 -15.02 8.35 -5.25
CA LYS A 51 -16.12 8.99 -6.01
C LYS A 51 -16.60 10.31 -5.40
N ARG A 52 -16.33 10.52 -4.11
CA ARG A 52 -16.65 11.74 -3.36
C ARG A 52 -15.43 12.20 -2.55
N PRO A 53 -15.32 13.49 -2.17
CA PRO A 53 -14.30 13.92 -1.23
C PRO A 53 -14.41 13.17 0.10
N ILE A 54 -13.25 12.92 0.71
CA ILE A 54 -13.13 12.32 2.04
C ILE A 54 -13.52 13.37 3.07
N ASP A 55 -14.33 12.96 4.03
CA ASP A 55 -14.59 13.73 5.24
C ASP A 55 -13.77 13.13 6.39
N GLU A 56 -12.71 13.81 6.81
CA GLU A 56 -11.76 13.30 7.82
C GLU A 56 -12.40 13.07 9.20
N GLU A 57 -13.54 13.70 9.49
CA GLU A 57 -14.23 13.53 10.77
C GLU A 57 -15.10 12.27 10.81
N ASN A 58 -15.59 11.82 9.65
CA ASN A 58 -16.60 10.77 9.55
C ASN A 58 -16.14 9.52 8.78
N ASP A 59 -15.12 9.63 7.93
CA ASP A 59 -14.62 8.55 7.09
C ASP A 59 -13.29 7.98 7.61
N VAL A 60 -13.20 6.65 7.69
CA VAL A 60 -11.97 5.94 8.04
C VAL A 60 -11.47 5.18 6.82
N VAL A 61 -10.25 5.48 6.39
CA VAL A 61 -9.58 4.79 5.28
C VAL A 61 -8.51 3.85 5.84
N GLN A 62 -8.62 2.56 5.53
CA GLN A 62 -7.62 1.56 5.90
C GLN A 62 -7.14 0.79 4.67
N LEU A 63 -5.83 0.75 4.46
CA LEU A 63 -5.22 -0.06 3.42
C LEU A 63 -4.87 -1.44 3.99
N VAL A 64 -5.53 -2.48 3.50
CA VAL A 64 -5.34 -3.86 3.97
C VAL A 64 -4.58 -4.65 2.92
N PHE A 65 -3.41 -5.16 3.30
CA PHE A 65 -2.63 -6.08 2.47
C PHE A 65 -2.82 -7.50 2.98
N VAL A 66 -3.33 -8.38 2.10
CA VAL A 66 -3.52 -9.80 2.41
C VAL A 66 -2.50 -10.61 1.61
N LEU A 67 -1.77 -11.49 2.29
CA LEU A 67 -0.80 -12.39 1.68
C LEU A 67 -1.38 -13.81 1.74
N ASP A 68 -1.96 -14.26 0.63
CA ASP A 68 -2.61 -15.57 0.41
C ASP A 68 -3.73 -15.98 1.40
N GLU A 69 -4.64 -16.82 0.91
CA GLU A 69 -5.71 -17.42 1.73
C GLU A 69 -5.20 -18.51 2.70
N LEU A 70 -4.00 -19.05 2.45
CA LEU A 70 -3.39 -20.13 3.22
C LEU A 70 -2.86 -19.70 4.61
N TYR A 71 -2.83 -18.41 4.91
CA TYR A 71 -2.45 -17.87 6.22
C TYR A 71 -3.64 -17.33 7.03
N SER A 72 -4.88 -17.71 6.71
CA SER A 72 -6.09 -17.32 7.47
C SER A 72 -6.08 -17.76 8.95
N ASN A 73 -5.22 -18.71 9.35
CA ASN A 73 -5.02 -19.12 10.74
C ASN A 73 -3.86 -18.41 11.47
N CYS A 74 -3.12 -17.55 10.78
CA CYS A 74 -2.18 -16.63 11.39
C CYS A 74 -2.70 -15.22 11.09
N GLY A 75 -3.53 -14.67 11.99
CA GLY A 75 -4.21 -13.40 11.78
C GLY A 75 -3.28 -12.27 11.28
N PRO A 76 -3.82 -11.15 10.75
CA PRO A 76 -3.09 -10.11 10.00
C PRO A 76 -2.03 -9.34 10.81
N ARG A 77 -1.76 -9.75 12.04
CA ARG A 77 -0.59 -9.34 12.80
C ARG A 77 0.56 -10.26 12.43
N ALA A 78 1.42 -9.76 11.56
CA ALA A 78 2.81 -10.19 11.49
C ALA A 78 3.44 -10.14 12.90
N ALA A 79 3.30 -11.25 13.64
CA ALA A 79 3.81 -11.43 15.00
C ALA A 79 4.67 -12.70 15.08
N CYS A 80 5.41 -12.99 14.02
CA CYS A 80 6.50 -13.96 14.04
C CYS A 80 7.81 -13.25 13.74
N GLY A 81 8.23 -12.39 14.68
CA GLY A 81 9.53 -11.73 14.67
C GLY A 81 9.85 -11.21 16.07
N PRO A 82 11.13 -11.22 16.51
CA PRO A 82 11.50 -10.78 17.85
C PRO A 82 11.05 -9.34 18.11
N PRO A 83 10.62 -9.01 19.35
CA PRO A 83 10.05 -7.72 19.68
C PRO A 83 11.15 -6.67 19.58
N GLY A 84 11.07 -5.74 18.63
CA GLY A 84 12.05 -4.67 18.60
C GLY A 84 11.94 -3.58 17.55
N LEU A 85 11.49 -3.81 16.31
CA LEU A 85 11.89 -2.88 15.24
C LEU A 85 10.95 -2.60 14.06
N TYR A 86 9.67 -2.96 14.09
CA TYR A 86 8.79 -2.69 12.94
C TYR A 86 7.51 -1.96 13.35
N GLN A 87 7.64 -0.65 13.53
CA GLN A 87 6.51 0.28 13.51
C GLN A 87 6.50 0.92 12.11
N TRP A 88 5.40 0.78 11.37
CA TRP A 88 5.22 1.48 10.11
C TRP A 88 4.98 2.97 10.41
N PRO A 89 5.86 3.89 9.97
CA PRO A 89 5.55 5.30 10.06
C PRO A 89 4.54 5.63 8.97
N ALA A 90 3.27 5.77 9.34
CA ALA A 90 2.36 6.59 8.55
C ALA A 90 2.88 8.02 8.66
N CYS A 91 3.50 8.54 7.60
CA CYS A 91 3.89 9.94 7.54
C CYS A 91 2.64 10.80 7.60
N HIS A 92 2.38 11.40 8.77
CA HIS A 92 1.57 12.58 8.89
C HIS A 92 2.52 13.77 8.75
N GLU A 93 2.42 14.53 7.65
CA GLU A 93 2.97 15.88 7.64
C GLU A 93 2.25 16.68 8.73
N ARG A 94 3.04 17.24 9.64
CA ARG A 94 2.60 18.30 10.54
C ARG A 94 3.61 19.44 10.37
N SER A 95 3.05 20.56 9.93
CA SER A 95 3.73 21.85 9.69
C SER A 95 4.46 22.38 10.91
#